data_AF-A0A1M6IUW8-F1
#
_entry.id   AF-A0A1M6IUW8-F1
#
_cell.length_a   1.000
_cell.length_b   1.000
_cell.length_c   1.000
_cell.angle_alpha   90.00
_cell.angle_beta   90.00
_cell.angle_gamma   90.00
#
_symmetry.space_group_name_H-M   'P 1'
#
loop_
_entity.id
_entity.type
_entity.pdbx_description
1 polymer ?
#
loop_
_entity_poly.entity_id
_entity_poly.type
_entity_poly.pdbx_seq_one_letter_code
_entity_poly.pdbx_strand_id
1 'polypeptide(L)'
;MNETVITLFGSIDRYCYNKNYLKYYLDKAKGQPVRLKVSSFGGDVAEAVAMANLMAEHGNVTVEFISFNASAATILAFGGKSIEMHEDGMWLAHKCSLGVDIWGQLNADQLEDTIKELQNKKKSAEAIDLMIAQKYINRSGKSLKDVITLMEEERWMPAAEVKEWGFIDRIIPGVHKKPQVTNEITDCFTAIGLPLPVLNASESETQPKGNDRNLVSQIIDGIKSLFPANNTSEDISNSNTVISMRKEFTFINQILNCEGIEEKDGKISLTVENLQAINNAIKVANEAKTKAESDLTAANTARQTAENNLTAVVNDLDSLSDSVRNAADNKTKVQVIRNIVAKIPGTATASHQESNEDSKFADIATDPINSYENE
;
A
#
# COMPACT_ATOMS: atom_id res chain seq x y z
N MET A 1 15.14 38.74 -7.90
CA MET A 1 14.56 38.68 -6.54
C MET A 1 15.23 37.52 -5.84
N ASN A 2 15.64 37.68 -4.58
CA ASN A 2 16.19 36.57 -3.81
C ASN A 2 15.04 35.64 -3.41
N GLU A 3 15.07 34.41 -3.92
CA GLU A 3 14.14 33.34 -3.55
C GLU A 3 14.57 32.74 -2.21
N THR A 4 13.62 32.48 -1.31
CA THR A 4 13.90 31.79 -0.04
C THR A 4 13.89 30.29 -0.26
N VAL A 5 14.97 29.59 0.11
CA VAL A 5 15.05 28.14 -0.03
C VAL A 5 14.76 27.46 1.31
N ILE A 6 13.85 26.49 1.29
CA ILE A 6 13.50 25.61 2.42
C ILE A 6 13.79 24.17 1.99
N THR A 7 14.33 23.35 2.89
CA THR A 7 14.64 21.93 2.61
C THR A 7 13.78 21.01 3.47
N LEU A 8 13.19 20.00 2.83
CA LEU A 8 12.42 18.94 3.47
C LEU A 8 13.07 17.61 3.10
N PHE A 9 14.09 17.20 3.87
CA PHE A 9 14.88 15.99 3.63
C PHE A 9 14.64 14.98 4.76
N GLY A 10 13.81 13.98 4.52
CA GLY A 10 13.40 12.99 5.51
C GLY A 10 11.88 12.88 5.66
N SER A 11 11.43 12.22 6.73
CA SER A 11 10.03 11.89 6.95
C SER A 11 9.16 13.10 7.25
N ILE A 12 7.92 13.07 6.74
CA ILE A 12 6.85 14.00 7.10
C ILE A 12 6.15 13.41 8.31
N ASP A 13 6.41 13.94 9.50
CA ASP A 13 5.78 13.46 10.72
C ASP A 13 5.91 14.51 11.83
N ARG A 14 5.26 14.25 12.97
CA ARG A 14 5.22 15.15 14.12
C ARG A 14 6.61 15.50 14.68
N TYR A 15 7.60 14.63 14.53
CA TYR A 15 8.94 14.75 15.13
C TYR A 15 9.99 15.32 14.17
N CYS A 16 9.83 15.09 12.88
CA CYS A 16 10.75 15.55 11.84
C CYS A 16 10.18 16.81 11.16
N TYR A 17 9.79 16.70 9.89
CA TYR A 17 9.23 17.80 9.12
C TYR A 17 7.69 17.78 9.21
N ASN A 18 7.11 18.80 9.82
CA ASN A 18 5.66 18.92 10.00
C ASN A 18 5.14 20.29 9.54
N LYS A 19 3.82 20.48 9.64
CA LYS A 19 3.15 21.74 9.31
C LYS A 19 3.71 22.95 10.06
N ASN A 20 4.14 22.81 11.31
CA ASN A 20 4.69 23.93 12.09
C ASN A 20 6.08 24.32 11.59
N TYR A 21 6.93 23.34 11.25
CA TYR A 21 8.22 23.58 10.61
C TYR A 21 8.03 24.41 9.34
N LEU A 22 7.18 23.94 8.42
CA LEU A 22 6.99 24.63 7.15
C LEU A 22 6.35 26.01 7.35
N LYS A 23 5.33 26.10 8.21
CA LYS A 23 4.66 27.37 8.52
C LYS A 23 5.66 28.43 9.00
N TYR A 24 6.56 28.07 9.91
CA TYR A 24 7.56 28.99 10.44
C TYR A 24 8.40 29.64 9.34
N TYR A 25 8.87 28.86 8.37
CA TYR A 25 9.68 29.38 7.27
C TYR A 25 8.84 30.13 6.23
N LEU A 26 7.61 29.67 5.95
CA LEU A 26 6.69 30.39 5.06
C LEU A 26 6.31 31.77 5.63
N ASP A 27 6.07 31.87 6.94
CA ASP A 27 5.78 33.14 7.62
C ASP A 27 6.95 34.12 7.49
N LYS A 28 8.20 33.63 7.63
CA LYS A 28 9.40 34.44 7.42
C LYS A 28 9.60 34.89 5.98
N ALA A 29 9.14 34.08 5.02
CA ALA A 29 9.22 34.36 3.60
C ALA A 29 7.95 35.03 3.04
N LYS A 30 7.11 35.63 3.90
CA LYS A 30 5.84 36.23 3.49
C LYS A 30 6.06 37.28 2.39
N GLY A 31 5.34 37.12 1.28
CA GLY A 31 5.43 38.01 0.12
C GLY A 31 6.68 37.83 -0.74
N GLN A 32 7.53 36.83 -0.46
CA GLN A 32 8.70 36.48 -1.27
C GLN A 32 8.49 35.13 -1.96
N PRO A 33 9.09 34.89 -3.14
CA PRO A 33 9.15 33.56 -3.73
C PRO A 33 9.85 32.56 -2.80
N VAL A 34 9.30 31.36 -2.70
CA VAL A 34 9.86 30.26 -1.90
C VAL A 34 10.14 29.07 -2.81
N ARG A 35 11.28 28.41 -2.63
CA ARG A 35 11.61 27.11 -3.20
C ARG A 35 11.72 26.08 -2.09
N LEU A 36 10.82 25.10 -2.12
CA LEU A 36 10.82 23.97 -1.21
C LEU A 36 11.50 22.78 -1.90
N LYS A 37 12.74 22.47 -1.51
CA LYS A 37 13.46 21.29 -1.99
C LYS A 37 13.02 20.07 -1.18
N VAL A 38 12.54 19.03 -1.85
CA VAL A 38 11.95 17.84 -1.23
C VAL A 38 12.73 16.60 -1.64
N SER A 39 13.16 15.83 -0.64
CA SER A 39 13.68 14.47 -0.77
C SER A 39 13.10 13.67 0.39
N SER A 40 11.92 13.09 0.17
CA SER A 40 11.13 12.49 1.26
C SER A 40 10.35 11.29 0.79
N PHE A 41 10.41 10.21 1.57
CA PHE A 41 9.62 9.00 1.34
C PHE A 41 8.19 9.13 1.87
N GLY A 42 7.81 10.31 2.35
CA GLY A 42 6.49 10.63 2.87
C GLY A 42 6.38 10.45 4.38
N GLY A 43 5.22 9.97 4.83
CA GLY A 43 4.86 9.87 6.24
C GLY A 43 3.39 10.21 6.48
N ASP A 44 3.12 11.04 7.49
CA ASP A 44 1.78 11.39 7.91
C ASP A 44 1.01 12.20 6.84
N VAL A 45 -0.08 11.62 6.36
CA VAL A 45 -0.94 12.20 5.31
C VAL A 45 -1.61 13.50 5.79
N ALA A 46 -1.99 13.60 7.06
CA ALA A 46 -2.65 14.79 7.59
C ALA A 46 -1.68 15.98 7.69
N GLU A 47 -0.44 15.73 8.12
CA GLU A 47 0.64 16.72 8.08
C GLU A 47 0.90 17.21 6.65
N ALA A 48 1.02 16.29 5.68
CA ALA A 48 1.25 16.64 4.28
C ALA A 48 0.11 17.50 3.70
N VAL A 49 -1.15 17.17 4.01
CA VAL A 49 -2.31 17.97 3.55
C VAL A 49 -2.31 19.36 4.18
N ALA A 50 -1.98 19.49 5.47
CA ALA A 50 -1.88 20.79 6.11
C ALA A 50 -0.74 21.63 5.52
N MET A 51 0.41 21.00 5.25
CA MET A 51 1.55 21.65 4.59
C MET A 51 1.20 22.12 3.17
N ALA A 52 0.48 21.32 2.40
CA ALA A 52 -0.02 21.72 1.08
C ALA A 52 -0.90 22.98 1.16
N ASN A 53 -1.83 23.03 2.12
CA ASN A 53 -2.70 24.19 2.31
C ASN A 53 -1.90 25.45 2.69
N LEU A 54 -0.91 25.32 3.59
CA LEU A 54 -0.04 26.44 3.97
C LEU A 54 0.75 26.98 2.78
N MET A 55 1.24 26.12 1.89
CA MET A 55 1.89 26.55 0.65
C MET A 55 0.94 27.26 -0.30
N ALA A 56 -0.30 26.75 -0.43
CA ALA A 56 -1.32 27.37 -1.26
C ALA A 56 -1.74 28.75 -0.73
N GLU A 57 -1.86 28.90 0.60
CA GLU A 57 -2.12 30.18 1.27
C GLU A 57 -0.98 31.19 1.08
N HIS A 58 0.26 30.73 1.11
CA HIS A 58 1.42 31.57 0.79
C HIS A 58 1.43 31.98 -0.69
N GLY A 59 1.04 31.06 -1.58
CA GLY A 59 0.70 31.33 -2.97
C GLY A 59 1.87 31.50 -3.94
N ASN A 60 3.13 31.48 -3.46
CA ASN A 60 4.32 31.63 -4.32
C ASN A 60 5.43 30.64 -3.96
N VAL A 61 5.04 29.38 -3.77
CA VAL A 61 5.95 28.26 -3.48
C VAL A 61 6.20 27.42 -4.73
N THR A 62 7.46 27.25 -5.11
CA THR A 62 7.92 26.25 -6.07
C THR A 62 8.40 25.02 -5.32
N VAL A 63 7.82 23.86 -5.60
CA VAL A 63 8.29 22.59 -5.04
C VAL A 63 9.29 21.98 -6.01
N GLU A 64 10.46 21.61 -5.50
CA GLU A 64 11.54 21.00 -6.26
C GLU A 64 11.82 19.61 -5.70
N PHE A 65 11.40 18.57 -6.42
CA PHE A 65 11.73 17.19 -6.10
C PHE A 65 13.17 16.88 -6.52
N ILE A 66 13.95 16.39 -5.56
CA ILE A 66 15.31 15.88 -5.76
C ILE A 66 15.38 14.44 -5.24
N SER A 67 16.20 13.58 -5.86
CA SER A 67 16.35 12.19 -5.46
C SER A 67 14.99 11.44 -5.44
N PHE A 68 14.74 10.62 -4.42
CA PHE A 68 13.56 9.77 -4.29
C PHE A 68 12.45 10.44 -3.46
N ASN A 69 11.24 10.50 -4.02
CA ASN A 69 10.08 11.13 -3.40
C ASN A 69 8.86 10.22 -3.47
N ALA A 70 8.23 9.92 -2.34
CA ALA A 70 7.13 8.97 -2.29
C ALA A 70 5.99 9.43 -1.38
N SER A 71 4.83 8.80 -1.57
CA SER A 71 3.74 8.82 -0.61
C SER A 71 3.28 10.25 -0.26
N ALA A 72 3.09 10.57 1.03
CA ALA A 72 2.61 11.86 1.50
C ALA A 72 3.41 13.07 0.97
N ALA A 73 4.69 12.92 0.64
CA ALA A 73 5.51 14.00 0.08
C ALA A 73 5.02 14.43 -1.31
N THR A 74 4.48 13.51 -2.10
CA THR A 74 3.93 13.80 -3.41
C THR A 74 2.63 14.60 -3.30
N ILE A 75 1.83 14.29 -2.29
CA ILE A 75 0.57 14.96 -1.97
C ILE A 75 0.80 16.36 -1.43
N LEU A 76 1.82 16.53 -0.58
CA LEU A 76 2.27 17.83 -0.11
C LEU A 76 2.53 18.78 -1.28
N ALA A 77 3.23 18.29 -2.32
CA ALA A 77 3.67 19.11 -3.42
C ALA A 77 2.55 19.78 -4.22
N PHE A 78 1.34 19.22 -4.22
CA PHE A 78 0.18 19.79 -4.93
C PHE A 78 -0.36 21.08 -4.32
N GLY A 79 0.15 21.51 -3.16
CA GLY A 79 -0.06 22.87 -2.64
C GLY A 79 0.87 23.93 -3.25
N GLY A 80 1.92 23.50 -3.97
CA GLY A 80 2.85 24.40 -4.64
C GLY A 80 2.21 25.09 -5.85
N LYS A 81 2.64 26.32 -6.12
CA LYS A 81 2.29 27.07 -7.34
C LYS A 81 2.89 26.43 -8.58
N SER A 82 4.10 25.89 -8.47
CA SER A 82 4.74 25.09 -9.50
C SER A 82 5.54 23.95 -8.90
N ILE A 83 5.62 22.84 -9.62
CA ILE A 83 6.31 21.63 -9.20
C ILE A 83 7.32 21.24 -10.26
N GLU A 84 8.57 21.11 -9.83
CA GLU A 84 9.72 20.80 -10.66
C GLU A 84 10.36 19.52 -10.11
N MET A 85 10.93 18.71 -10.99
CA MET A 85 11.61 17.48 -10.60
C MET A 85 12.93 17.35 -11.34
N HIS A 86 13.98 16.95 -10.64
CA HIS A 86 15.26 16.64 -11.27
C HIS A 86 15.12 15.43 -12.19
N GLU A 87 15.84 15.43 -13.32
CA GLU A 87 15.79 14.34 -14.31
C GLU A 87 16.26 12.99 -13.76
N ASP A 88 17.12 13.01 -12.74
CA ASP A 88 17.60 11.83 -11.98
C ASP A 88 16.74 11.52 -10.74
N GLY A 89 15.63 12.22 -10.56
CA GLY A 89 14.69 11.94 -9.49
C GLY A 89 13.81 10.72 -9.78
N MET A 90 13.30 10.10 -8.71
CA MET A 90 12.27 9.06 -8.77
C MET A 90 11.07 9.44 -7.91
N TRP A 91 9.89 9.04 -8.35
CA TRP A 91 8.63 9.39 -7.71
C TRP A 91 7.76 8.15 -7.53
N LEU A 92 7.05 8.03 -6.40
CA LEU A 92 6.18 6.87 -6.14
C LEU A 92 4.86 7.29 -5.49
N ALA A 93 3.75 6.84 -6.06
CA ALA A 93 2.43 6.85 -5.43
C ALA A 93 2.09 5.44 -4.96
N HIS A 94 1.42 5.35 -3.81
CA HIS A 94 0.86 4.11 -3.31
C HIS A 94 -0.39 4.40 -2.46
N LYS A 95 -1.13 3.35 -2.09
CA LYS A 95 -2.22 3.44 -1.11
C LYS A 95 -1.67 3.78 0.27
N CYS A 96 -2.48 4.43 1.11
CA CYS A 96 -2.07 4.70 2.47
C CYS A 96 -1.81 3.40 3.23
N SER A 97 -0.70 3.35 3.96
CA SER A 97 -0.36 2.23 4.82
C SER A 97 -0.69 2.57 6.27
N LEU A 98 -1.09 1.56 7.03
CA LEU A 98 -1.34 1.65 8.46
C LEU A 98 -0.39 0.70 9.20
N GLY A 99 0.28 1.19 10.23
CA GLY A 99 1.02 0.34 11.15
C GLY A 99 0.06 -0.59 11.90
N VAL A 100 0.29 -1.89 11.80
CA VAL A 100 -0.42 -2.91 12.58
C VAL A 100 0.62 -3.72 13.32
N ASP A 101 0.60 -3.63 14.64
CA ASP A 101 1.44 -4.44 15.53
C ASP A 101 0.55 -5.04 16.62
N ILE A 102 0.57 -6.36 16.73
CA ILE A 102 -0.22 -7.13 17.70
C ILE A 102 0.77 -7.99 18.48
N TRP A 103 1.04 -7.58 19.72
CA TRP A 103 2.01 -8.24 20.59
C TRP A 103 1.33 -9.14 21.62
N GLY A 104 1.88 -10.34 21.86
CA GLY A 104 1.43 -11.27 22.90
C GLY A 104 0.48 -12.37 22.43
N GLN A 105 -0.33 -12.88 23.36
CA GLN A 105 -1.32 -13.93 23.11
C GLN A 105 -2.73 -13.37 23.27
N LEU A 106 -3.62 -13.68 22.32
CA LEU A 106 -5.03 -13.29 22.34
C LEU A 106 -5.91 -14.53 22.49
N ASN A 107 -6.90 -14.46 23.36
CA ASN A 107 -7.99 -15.44 23.41
C ASN A 107 -9.04 -15.17 22.32
N ALA A 108 -10.05 -16.04 22.20
CA ALA A 108 -11.06 -15.95 21.12
C ALA A 108 -11.80 -14.61 21.08
N ASP A 109 -12.20 -14.08 22.24
CA ASP A 109 -12.94 -12.80 22.31
C ASP A 109 -12.03 -11.62 21.92
N GLN A 110 -10.77 -11.63 22.39
CA GLN A 110 -9.78 -10.61 22.04
C GLN A 110 -9.43 -10.63 20.54
N LEU A 111 -9.42 -11.80 19.90
CA LEU A 111 -9.25 -11.92 18.45
C LEU A 111 -10.41 -11.28 17.70
N GLU A 112 -11.66 -11.52 18.14
CA GLU A 112 -12.84 -10.93 17.52
C GLU A 112 -12.84 -9.39 17.62
N ASP A 113 -12.47 -8.85 18.79
CA ASP A 113 -12.34 -7.41 18.98
C ASP A 113 -11.24 -6.80 18.10
N THR A 114 -10.10 -7.49 17.99
CA THR A 114 -8.99 -7.08 17.11
C THR A 114 -9.41 -7.07 15.65
N ILE A 115 -10.17 -8.08 15.19
CA ILE A 115 -10.70 -8.14 13.83
C ILE A 115 -11.62 -6.95 13.57
N LYS A 116 -12.53 -6.62 14.50
CA LYS A 116 -13.38 -5.42 14.39
C LYS A 116 -12.58 -4.13 14.29
N GLU A 117 -11.53 -3.98 15.10
CA GLU A 117 -10.66 -2.81 15.05
C GLU A 117 -9.96 -2.70 13.68
N LEU A 118 -9.37 -3.80 13.19
CA LEU A 118 -8.71 -3.84 11.88
C LEU A 118 -9.68 -3.56 10.73
N GLN A 119 -10.91 -4.05 10.79
CA GLN A 119 -11.95 -3.73 9.82
C GLN A 119 -12.29 -2.23 9.82
N ASN A 120 -12.33 -1.58 10.98
CA ASN A 120 -12.57 -0.13 11.08
C ASN A 120 -11.38 0.68 10.57
N LYS A 121 -10.15 0.25 10.88
CA LYS A 121 -8.90 0.81 10.34
C LYS A 121 -8.87 0.71 8.82
N LYS A 122 -9.20 -0.46 8.25
CA LYS A 122 -9.31 -0.67 6.81
C LYS A 122 -10.31 0.29 6.17
N LYS A 123 -11.53 0.42 6.71
CA LYS A 123 -12.53 1.37 6.17
C LYS A 123 -12.03 2.82 6.18
N SER A 124 -11.26 3.19 7.19
CA SER A 124 -10.65 4.52 7.29
C SER A 124 -9.55 4.70 6.25
N ALA A 125 -8.70 3.69 6.05
CA ALA A 125 -7.69 3.69 4.99
C ALA A 125 -8.32 3.80 3.59
N GLU A 126 -9.39 3.05 3.31
CA GLU A 126 -10.12 3.14 2.03
C GLU A 126 -10.66 4.56 1.76
N ALA A 127 -11.15 5.25 2.80
CA ALA A 127 -11.60 6.64 2.67
C ALA A 127 -10.43 7.61 2.43
N ILE A 128 -9.28 7.38 3.08
CA ILE A 128 -8.06 8.16 2.88
C ILE A 128 -7.51 7.92 1.45
N ASP A 129 -7.52 6.69 0.96
CA ASP A 129 -7.10 6.33 -0.39
C ASP A 129 -7.92 7.07 -1.44
N LEU A 130 -9.24 7.15 -1.27
CA LEU A 130 -10.10 7.92 -2.17
C LEU A 130 -9.78 9.42 -2.14
N MET A 131 -9.48 9.97 -0.95
CA MET A 131 -9.07 11.37 -0.81
C MET A 131 -7.72 11.64 -1.50
N ILE A 132 -6.75 10.74 -1.33
CA ILE A 132 -5.44 10.78 -2.00
C ILE A 132 -5.62 10.70 -3.52
N ALA A 133 -6.41 9.73 -3.99
CA ALA A 133 -6.71 9.55 -5.41
C ALA A 133 -7.36 10.81 -5.99
N GLN A 134 -8.30 11.44 -5.27
CA GLN A 134 -8.91 12.69 -5.73
C GLN A 134 -7.88 13.82 -5.92
N LYS A 135 -6.85 13.90 -5.07
CA LYS A 135 -5.78 14.89 -5.25
C LYS A 135 -4.96 14.62 -6.50
N TYR A 136 -4.60 13.36 -6.76
CA TYR A 136 -3.93 12.98 -8.00
C TYR A 136 -4.80 13.25 -9.23
N ILE A 137 -6.10 12.95 -9.19
CA ILE A 137 -7.06 13.25 -10.27
C ILE A 137 -7.11 14.76 -10.53
N ASN A 138 -7.27 15.58 -9.49
CA ASN A 138 -7.34 17.03 -9.63
C ASN A 138 -6.09 17.62 -10.27
N ARG A 139 -4.92 17.01 -10.00
CA ARG A 139 -3.65 17.46 -10.57
C ARG A 139 -3.44 16.98 -12.01
N SER A 140 -3.70 15.70 -12.26
CA SER A 140 -3.34 15.01 -13.51
C SER A 140 -4.43 15.05 -14.59
N GLY A 141 -5.69 15.23 -14.20
CA GLY A 141 -6.86 15.05 -15.06
C GLY A 141 -7.14 13.60 -15.47
N LYS A 142 -6.44 12.61 -14.89
CA LYS A 142 -6.63 11.17 -15.19
C LYS A 142 -7.88 10.62 -14.50
N SER A 143 -8.33 9.45 -14.95
CA SER A 143 -9.51 8.81 -14.36
C SER A 143 -9.21 8.24 -12.97
N LEU A 144 -10.24 8.09 -12.14
CA LEU A 144 -10.11 7.43 -10.83
C LEU A 144 -9.54 6.01 -10.97
N LYS A 145 -9.96 5.28 -12.01
CA LYS A 145 -9.47 3.93 -12.26
C LYS A 145 -7.96 3.93 -12.48
N ASP A 146 -7.46 4.79 -13.37
CA ASP A 146 -6.03 4.85 -13.71
C ASP A 146 -5.19 5.25 -12.49
N VAL A 147 -5.68 6.21 -11.70
CA VAL A 147 -5.00 6.67 -10.49
C VAL A 147 -4.96 5.58 -9.40
N ILE A 148 -6.07 4.87 -9.18
CA ILE A 148 -6.09 3.76 -8.22
C ILE A 148 -5.16 2.63 -8.68
N THR A 149 -5.17 2.28 -9.97
CA THR A 149 -4.22 1.29 -10.51
C THR A 149 -2.78 1.73 -10.31
N LEU A 150 -2.43 2.99 -10.58
CA LEU A 150 -1.10 3.52 -10.30
C LEU A 150 -0.71 3.40 -8.81
N MET A 151 -1.65 3.71 -7.90
CA MET A 151 -1.43 3.56 -6.45
C MET A 151 -1.30 2.09 -6.01
N GLU A 152 -1.88 1.13 -6.75
CA GLU A 152 -1.77 -0.30 -6.49
C GLU A 152 -0.47 -0.91 -7.04
N GLU A 153 0.08 -0.33 -8.11
CA GLU A 153 1.31 -0.81 -8.72
C GLU A 153 2.52 -0.69 -7.79
N GLU A 154 2.48 0.27 -6.85
CA GLU A 154 3.56 0.57 -5.91
C GLU A 154 4.93 0.48 -6.61
N ARG A 155 5.19 1.43 -7.51
CA ARG A 155 6.44 1.45 -8.28
C ARG A 155 7.04 2.83 -8.38
N TRP A 156 8.35 2.85 -8.57
CA TRP A 156 9.10 4.07 -8.81
C TRP A 156 9.00 4.50 -10.28
N MET A 157 8.63 5.75 -10.50
CA MET A 157 8.51 6.39 -11.81
C MET A 157 9.63 7.41 -12.04
N PRO A 158 10.29 7.39 -13.22
CA PRO A 158 11.26 8.42 -13.59
C PRO A 158 10.54 9.75 -13.91
N ALA A 159 11.26 10.87 -13.80
CA ALA A 159 10.71 12.22 -13.99
C ALA A 159 9.93 12.42 -15.31
N ALA A 160 10.36 11.79 -16.40
CA ALA A 160 9.67 11.82 -17.70
C ALA A 160 8.24 11.27 -17.62
N GLU A 161 8.07 10.12 -16.97
CA GLU A 161 6.77 9.50 -16.78
C GLU A 161 5.90 10.32 -15.82
N VAL A 162 6.47 10.80 -14.71
CA VAL A 162 5.76 11.67 -13.75
C VAL A 162 5.21 12.93 -14.43
N LYS A 163 5.97 13.46 -15.40
CA LYS A 163 5.55 14.59 -16.24
C LYS A 163 4.41 14.22 -17.18
N GLU A 164 4.45 13.03 -17.80
CA GLU A 164 3.38 12.52 -18.67
C GLU A 164 2.07 12.24 -17.91
N TRP A 165 2.18 11.80 -16.66
CA TRP A 165 1.04 11.73 -15.75
C TRP A 165 0.48 13.11 -15.39
N GLY A 166 1.24 14.19 -15.56
CA GLY A 166 0.80 15.55 -15.24
C GLY A 166 0.98 15.92 -13.77
N PHE A 167 1.73 15.15 -12.98
CA PHE A 167 1.96 15.46 -11.57
C PHE A 167 2.91 16.65 -11.38
N ILE A 168 3.87 16.83 -12.28
CA ILE A 168 4.88 17.91 -12.25
C ILE A 168 4.75 18.86 -13.45
N ASP A 169 5.20 20.11 -13.30
CA ASP A 169 5.13 21.14 -14.34
C ASP A 169 6.35 21.13 -15.25
N ARG A 170 7.53 20.75 -14.75
CA ARG A 170 8.75 20.68 -15.56
C ARG A 170 9.78 19.73 -14.97
N ILE A 171 10.62 19.23 -15.85
CA ILE A 171 11.84 18.51 -15.50
C ILE A 171 12.99 19.51 -15.54
N ILE A 172 13.87 19.46 -14.55
CA ILE A 172 15.06 20.30 -14.47
C ILE A 172 16.32 19.40 -14.44
N PRO A 173 17.49 19.92 -14.87
CA PRO A 173 18.72 19.14 -14.88
C PRO A 173 19.07 18.57 -13.51
N GLY A 174 19.43 17.28 -13.49
CA GLY A 174 19.92 16.60 -12.30
C GLY A 174 21.43 16.73 -12.15
N VAL A 175 21.96 16.21 -11.05
CA VAL A 175 23.43 16.07 -10.89
C VAL A 175 23.92 14.87 -11.71
N HIS A 176 23.10 13.84 -11.80
CA HIS A 176 23.37 12.62 -12.54
C HIS A 176 22.45 12.51 -13.75
N LYS A 177 22.84 11.68 -14.73
CA LYS A 177 21.98 11.37 -15.90
C LYS A 177 20.90 10.33 -15.61
N LYS A 178 21.02 9.63 -14.49
CA LYS A 178 20.15 8.53 -14.05
C LYS A 178 20.02 8.56 -12.52
N PRO A 179 18.89 8.09 -11.95
CA PRO A 179 18.74 7.93 -10.52
C PRO A 179 19.86 7.07 -9.91
N GLN A 180 20.37 7.51 -8.76
CA GLN A 180 21.39 6.78 -8.01
C GLN A 180 20.73 5.97 -6.90
N VAL A 181 20.70 4.65 -7.03
CA VAL A 181 20.19 3.74 -5.99
C VAL A 181 21.38 3.19 -5.22
N THR A 182 21.57 3.67 -4.00
CA THR A 182 22.63 3.17 -3.10
C THR A 182 22.10 2.07 -2.20
N ASN A 183 23.02 1.36 -1.52
CA ASN A 183 22.63 0.36 -0.53
C ASN A 183 21.83 1.00 0.61
N GLU A 184 22.21 2.19 1.06
CA GLU A 184 21.52 2.91 2.13
C GLU A 184 20.07 3.26 1.74
N ILE A 185 19.84 3.63 0.48
CA ILE A 185 18.50 3.90 -0.05
C ILE A 185 17.67 2.61 -0.08
N THR A 186 18.28 1.51 -0.52
CA THR A 186 17.67 0.18 -0.60
C THR A 186 17.29 -0.36 0.78
N ASP A 187 18.18 -0.22 1.76
CA ASP A 187 17.95 -0.59 3.15
C ASP A 187 16.81 0.25 3.75
N CYS A 188 16.79 1.55 3.46
CA CYS A 188 15.73 2.43 3.92
C CYS A 188 14.37 2.02 3.34
N PHE A 189 14.27 1.77 2.04
CA PHE A 189 13.03 1.29 1.41
C PHE A 189 12.55 -0.02 2.02
N THR A 190 13.46 -0.97 2.22
CA THR A 190 13.14 -2.24 2.86
C THR A 190 12.60 -2.03 4.28
N ALA A 191 13.25 -1.17 5.07
CA ALA A 191 12.86 -0.89 6.45
C ALA A 191 11.49 -0.21 6.56
N ILE A 192 11.11 0.61 5.58
CA ILE A 192 9.81 1.32 5.57
C ILE A 192 8.75 0.64 4.69
N GLY A 193 9.05 -0.54 4.14
CA GLY A 193 8.13 -1.32 3.32
C GLY A 193 7.83 -0.73 1.94
N LEU A 194 8.74 0.09 1.39
CA LEU A 194 8.65 0.55 0.02
C LEU A 194 9.32 -0.45 -0.96
N PRO A 195 8.80 -0.57 -2.18
CA PRO A 195 9.37 -1.42 -3.22
C PRO A 195 10.75 -0.91 -3.65
N LEU A 196 11.60 -1.80 -4.15
CA LEU A 196 12.88 -1.41 -4.71
C LEU A 196 12.73 -0.89 -6.15
N PRO A 197 13.48 0.16 -6.55
CA PRO A 197 13.43 0.66 -7.93
C PRO A 197 13.94 -0.37 -8.93
N VAL A 198 13.17 -0.64 -9.98
CA VAL A 198 13.63 -1.44 -11.13
C VAL A 198 14.25 -0.50 -12.14
N LEU A 199 15.57 -0.39 -12.14
CA LEU A 199 16.29 0.38 -13.15
C LEU A 199 16.62 -0.54 -14.33
N ASN A 200 16.14 -0.22 -15.53
CA ASN A 200 16.56 -0.92 -16.74
C ASN A 200 18.08 -0.69 -16.93
N ALA A 201 18.87 -1.71 -16.61
CA ALA A 201 20.32 -1.65 -16.66
C ALA A 201 20.78 -1.62 -18.12
N SER A 202 21.10 -0.42 -18.62
CA SER A 202 22.05 -0.24 -19.70
C SER A 202 23.28 0.51 -19.17
N GLU A 203 24.42 -0.13 -19.41
CA GLU A 203 25.81 0.32 -19.21
C GLU A 203 26.38 0.23 -17.78
N SER A 204 27.53 -0.43 -17.75
CA SER A 204 28.31 -1.03 -16.67
C SER A 204 28.90 -0.08 -15.63
N GLU A 205 29.09 -0.56 -14.39
CA GLU A 205 30.42 -0.66 -13.75
C GLU A 205 30.37 -1.59 -12.51
N THR A 206 31.56 -2.02 -12.09
CA THR A 206 31.94 -3.31 -11.47
C THR A 206 32.02 -3.38 -9.93
N GLN A 207 31.53 -4.50 -9.36
CA GLN A 207 32.06 -5.30 -8.20
C GLN A 207 31.99 -4.71 -6.74
N PRO A 208 32.13 -5.51 -5.64
CA PRO A 208 31.16 -6.49 -5.10
C PRO A 208 30.98 -6.44 -3.53
N LYS A 209 30.01 -7.23 -3.05
CA LYS A 209 29.80 -7.80 -1.68
C LYS A 209 28.94 -7.06 -0.65
N GLY A 210 27.89 -7.78 -0.22
CA GLY A 210 27.19 -7.62 1.05
C GLY A 210 25.86 -8.37 1.00
N ASN A 211 25.75 -9.52 1.68
CA ASN A 211 24.54 -10.34 1.75
C ASN A 211 23.39 -9.56 2.37
N ASP A 212 22.27 -9.43 1.65
CA ASP A 212 20.95 -9.72 2.19
C ASP A 212 20.01 -10.21 1.09
N ARG A 213 19.53 -11.43 1.29
CA ARG A 213 19.00 -12.33 0.27
C ARG A 213 17.47 -12.28 0.25
N ASN A 214 16.89 -11.79 -0.84
CA ASN A 214 15.46 -11.87 -1.14
C ASN A 214 14.96 -13.32 -1.31
N LEU A 215 13.68 -13.61 -1.06
CA LEU A 215 13.03 -14.92 -1.24
C LEU A 215 13.31 -15.58 -2.60
N VAL A 216 13.42 -14.78 -3.67
CA VAL A 216 13.80 -15.24 -5.02
C VAL A 216 15.28 -15.70 -5.06
N SER A 217 16.17 -15.03 -4.33
CA SER A 217 17.57 -15.46 -4.17
C SER A 217 17.71 -16.69 -3.26
N GLN A 218 16.80 -16.94 -2.32
CA GLN A 218 16.76 -18.20 -1.56
C GLN A 218 16.30 -19.38 -2.43
N ILE A 219 15.36 -19.15 -3.35
CA ILE A 219 14.94 -20.13 -4.36
C ILE A 219 16.10 -20.42 -5.34
N ILE A 220 16.81 -19.39 -5.80
CA ILE A 220 17.96 -19.52 -6.70
C ILE A 220 19.16 -20.16 -6.00
N ASP A 221 19.44 -19.83 -4.74
CA ASP A 221 20.56 -20.40 -3.97
C ASP A 221 20.26 -21.86 -3.56
N GLY A 222 19.00 -22.21 -3.30
CA GLY A 222 18.58 -23.61 -3.11
C GLY A 222 18.71 -24.46 -4.37
N ILE A 223 18.61 -23.84 -5.55
CA ILE A 223 18.91 -24.47 -6.85
C ILE A 223 20.44 -24.56 -7.07
N LYS A 224 21.21 -23.54 -6.68
CA LYS A 224 22.68 -23.55 -6.78
C LYS A 224 23.35 -24.57 -5.87
N SER A 225 22.78 -24.90 -4.70
CA SER A 225 23.35 -25.91 -3.79
C SER A 225 23.27 -27.36 -4.30
N LEU A 226 22.57 -27.59 -5.43
CA LEU A 226 22.40 -28.91 -6.02
C LEU A 226 23.44 -29.24 -7.11
N PHE A 227 24.40 -28.34 -7.38
CA PHE A 227 25.43 -28.54 -8.40
C PHE A 227 26.85 -28.56 -7.80
N PRO A 228 27.69 -29.56 -8.09
CA PRO A 228 29.09 -29.55 -7.70
C PRO A 228 29.88 -28.57 -8.56
N ALA A 229 30.62 -27.66 -7.91
CA ALA A 229 31.48 -26.69 -8.58
C ALA A 229 32.75 -27.36 -9.11
N ASN A 230 32.87 -27.50 -10.43
CA ASN A 230 34.14 -27.82 -11.09
C ASN A 230 34.57 -26.66 -11.98
N ASN A 231 35.57 -25.91 -11.50
CA ASN A 231 36.35 -24.99 -12.32
C ASN A 231 37.52 -25.76 -12.92
N THR A 232 37.67 -25.75 -14.25
CA THR A 232 38.97 -25.81 -14.91
C THR A 232 38.90 -25.00 -16.20
N SER A 233 39.65 -23.90 -16.20
CA SER A 233 40.04 -23.13 -17.38
C SER A 233 41.21 -23.82 -18.07
N GLU A 234 41.07 -24.13 -19.36
CA GLU A 234 42.21 -24.41 -20.24
C GLU A 234 42.13 -23.52 -21.50
N ASP A 235 43.25 -22.85 -21.77
CA ASP A 235 43.57 -22.12 -23.01
C ASP A 235 43.65 -23.07 -24.21
N ILE A 236 43.39 -22.56 -25.43
CA ILE A 236 44.30 -22.61 -26.61
C ILE A 236 43.60 -22.17 -27.93
N SER A 237 44.24 -21.19 -28.58
CA SER A 237 44.46 -20.90 -30.03
C SER A 237 43.34 -20.66 -31.07
N ASN A 238 43.40 -19.43 -31.60
CA ASN A 238 43.33 -19.00 -33.01
C ASN A 238 42.50 -19.80 -34.04
N SER A 239 41.33 -19.25 -34.38
CA SER A 239 40.78 -19.24 -35.74
C SER A 239 39.86 -18.01 -35.90
N ASN A 240 40.03 -17.24 -36.98
CA ASN A 240 39.20 -16.07 -37.32
C ASN A 240 37.79 -16.49 -37.77
N THR A 241 36.95 -16.90 -36.82
CA THR A 241 35.51 -16.97 -37.00
C THR A 241 34.87 -15.86 -36.17
N VAL A 242 34.07 -15.00 -36.80
CA VAL A 242 33.28 -13.97 -36.10
C VAL A 242 32.29 -14.70 -35.19
N ILE A 243 32.59 -14.75 -33.89
CA ILE A 243 31.67 -15.25 -32.86
C ILE A 243 30.65 -14.14 -32.62
N SER A 244 29.39 -14.38 -32.99
CA SER A 244 28.30 -13.44 -32.75
C SER A 244 27.56 -13.84 -31.48
N MET A 245 27.50 -12.97 -30.49
CA MET A 245 26.79 -13.22 -29.22
C MET A 245 25.35 -12.74 -29.34
N ARG A 246 24.40 -13.68 -29.25
CA ARG A 246 22.96 -13.40 -29.38
C ARG A 246 22.36 -12.97 -28.06
N LYS A 247 22.37 -11.66 -27.82
CA LYS A 247 21.91 -11.04 -26.56
C LYS A 247 20.38 -10.87 -26.50
N GLU A 248 19.69 -11.02 -27.62
CA GLU A 248 18.23 -10.83 -27.70
C GLU A 248 17.42 -11.93 -26.98
N PHE A 249 18.00 -13.11 -26.74
CA PHE A 249 17.34 -14.22 -26.04
C PHE A 249 17.43 -14.04 -24.52
N THR A 250 16.95 -12.90 -24.01
CA THR A 250 17.15 -12.43 -22.64
C THR A 250 16.82 -13.46 -21.56
N PHE A 251 15.67 -14.14 -21.67
CA PHE A 251 15.26 -15.17 -20.70
C PHE A 251 16.14 -16.43 -20.76
N ILE A 252 16.55 -16.85 -21.96
CA ILE A 252 17.42 -18.02 -22.12
C ILE A 252 18.81 -17.68 -21.60
N ASN A 253 19.33 -16.49 -21.94
CA ASN A 253 20.61 -15.98 -21.45
C ASN A 253 20.64 -15.92 -19.92
N GLN A 254 19.54 -15.51 -19.29
CA GLN A 254 19.39 -15.50 -17.85
C GLN A 254 19.36 -16.93 -17.24
N ILE A 255 18.61 -17.87 -17.84
CA ILE A 255 18.56 -19.27 -17.38
C ILE A 255 19.93 -19.95 -17.47
N LEU A 256 20.67 -19.66 -18.55
CA LEU A 256 21.99 -20.23 -18.82
C LEU A 256 23.13 -19.45 -18.14
N ASN A 257 22.83 -18.34 -17.49
CA ASN A 257 23.80 -17.44 -16.87
C ASN A 257 24.91 -17.00 -17.84
N CYS A 258 24.54 -16.60 -19.06
CA CYS A 258 25.45 -16.09 -20.08
C CYS A 258 25.03 -14.69 -20.55
N GLU A 259 25.99 -13.90 -21.05
CA GLU A 259 25.74 -12.56 -21.59
C GLU A 259 24.98 -12.61 -22.94
N GLY A 260 25.16 -13.72 -23.66
CA GLY A 260 24.52 -14.03 -24.93
C GLY A 260 24.86 -15.47 -25.29
N ILE A 261 24.01 -16.11 -26.08
CA ILE A 261 24.32 -17.44 -26.60
C ILE A 261 25.22 -17.27 -27.82
N GLU A 262 26.32 -18.02 -27.85
CA GLU A 262 27.23 -18.03 -28.98
C GLU A 262 26.54 -18.58 -30.23
N GLU A 263 26.59 -17.80 -31.31
CA GLU A 263 26.23 -18.23 -32.65
C GLU A 263 27.49 -18.37 -33.50
N LYS A 264 27.61 -19.54 -34.14
CA LYS A 264 28.66 -19.84 -35.12
C LYS A 264 28.01 -20.35 -36.41
N ASP A 265 28.29 -19.67 -37.53
CA ASP A 265 27.78 -20.03 -38.86
C ASP A 265 26.23 -20.17 -38.93
N GLY A 266 25.50 -19.29 -38.25
CA GLY A 266 24.02 -19.35 -38.21
C GLY A 266 23.46 -20.39 -37.23
N LYS A 267 24.32 -21.06 -36.45
CA LYS A 267 23.96 -22.16 -35.56
C LYS A 267 24.31 -21.82 -34.11
N ILE A 268 23.37 -22.16 -33.23
CA ILE A 268 23.54 -22.12 -31.78
C ILE A 268 23.77 -23.56 -31.31
N SER A 269 24.84 -23.78 -30.53
CA SER A 269 25.12 -25.07 -29.89
C SER A 269 24.91 -24.96 -28.39
N LEU A 270 23.99 -25.77 -27.86
CA LEU A 270 23.70 -25.85 -26.44
C LEU A 270 24.15 -27.22 -25.91
N THR A 271 24.76 -27.21 -24.73
CA THR A 271 25.07 -28.45 -24.01
C THR A 271 23.78 -29.11 -23.52
N VAL A 272 23.85 -30.40 -23.21
CA VAL A 272 22.73 -31.12 -22.59
C VAL A 272 22.34 -30.47 -21.25
N GLU A 273 23.31 -29.95 -20.50
CA GLU A 273 23.09 -29.22 -19.25
C GLU A 273 22.29 -27.93 -19.47
N ASN A 274 22.62 -27.17 -20.53
CA ASN A 274 21.87 -25.97 -20.89
C ASN A 274 20.41 -26.32 -21.23
N LEU A 275 20.19 -27.39 -21.99
CA LEU A 275 18.84 -27.86 -22.31
C LEU A 275 18.09 -28.34 -21.07
N GLN A 276 18.77 -28.99 -20.13
CA GLN A 276 18.17 -29.39 -18.85
C GLN A 276 17.80 -28.19 -17.97
N ALA A 277 18.65 -27.16 -17.92
CA ALA A 277 18.37 -25.92 -17.19
C ALA A 277 17.11 -25.22 -17.75
N ILE A 278 17.01 -25.10 -19.08
CA ILE A 278 15.83 -24.55 -19.76
C ILE A 278 14.59 -25.41 -19.47
N ASN A 279 14.70 -26.73 -19.57
CA ASN A 279 13.58 -27.65 -19.30
C ASN A 279 13.07 -27.54 -17.86
N ASN A 280 13.97 -27.43 -16.88
CA ASN A 280 13.60 -27.27 -15.48
C ASN A 280 12.94 -25.92 -15.22
N ALA A 281 13.44 -24.84 -15.81
CA ALA A 281 12.81 -23.52 -15.70
C ALA A 281 11.38 -23.52 -16.27
N ILE A 282 11.17 -24.17 -17.42
CA ILE A 282 9.85 -24.32 -18.03
C ILE A 282 8.93 -25.17 -17.14
N LYS A 283 9.44 -26.25 -16.53
CA LYS A 283 8.67 -27.08 -15.60
C LYS A 283 8.18 -26.27 -14.40
N VAL A 284 9.07 -25.51 -13.76
CA VAL A 284 8.73 -24.65 -12.61
C VAL A 284 7.70 -23.59 -13.01
N ALA A 285 7.89 -22.94 -14.17
CA ALA A 285 6.94 -21.95 -14.67
C ALA A 285 5.54 -22.55 -14.92
N ASN A 286 5.47 -23.77 -15.46
CA ASN A 286 4.21 -24.47 -15.67
C ASN A 286 3.54 -24.89 -14.36
N GLU A 287 4.31 -25.34 -13.37
CA GLU A 287 3.77 -25.66 -12.03
C GLU A 287 3.21 -24.41 -11.34
N ALA A 288 3.93 -23.28 -11.42
CA ALA A 288 3.47 -22.00 -10.90
C ALA A 288 2.19 -21.51 -11.60
N LYS A 289 2.14 -21.61 -12.94
CA LYS A 289 0.94 -21.29 -13.72
C LYS A 289 -0.25 -22.15 -13.31
N THR A 290 -0.05 -23.47 -13.20
CA THR A 290 -1.12 -24.42 -12.80
C THR A 290 -1.65 -24.09 -11.41
N LYS A 291 -0.76 -23.74 -10.47
CA LYS A 291 -1.16 -23.30 -9.14
C LYS A 291 -1.99 -22.02 -9.19
N ALA A 292 -1.56 -21.01 -9.95
CA ALA A 292 -2.28 -19.75 -10.08
C ALA A 292 -3.69 -19.94 -10.69
N GLU A 293 -3.82 -20.81 -11.69
CA GLU A 293 -5.11 -21.17 -12.31
C GLU A 293 -6.04 -21.89 -11.31
N SER A 294 -5.49 -22.77 -10.48
CA SER A 294 -6.21 -23.45 -9.40
C SER A 294 -6.69 -22.46 -8.33
N ASP A 295 -5.80 -21.58 -7.86
CA ASP A 295 -6.11 -20.56 -6.85
C ASP A 295 -7.20 -19.60 -7.36
N LEU A 296 -7.12 -19.18 -8.62
CA LEU A 296 -8.15 -18.35 -9.28
C LEU A 296 -9.51 -19.05 -9.33
N THR A 297 -9.53 -20.34 -9.65
CA THR A 297 -10.75 -21.14 -9.68
C THR A 297 -11.37 -21.26 -8.28
N ALA A 298 -10.55 -21.49 -7.26
CA ALA A 298 -10.98 -21.55 -5.87
C ALA A 298 -11.56 -20.20 -5.40
N ALA A 299 -10.89 -19.10 -5.71
CA ALA A 299 -11.36 -17.75 -5.37
C ALA A 299 -12.71 -17.42 -6.04
N ASN A 300 -12.87 -17.77 -7.33
CA ASN A 300 -14.12 -17.57 -8.05
C ASN A 300 -15.27 -18.41 -7.46
N THR A 301 -14.97 -19.64 -7.03
CA THR A 301 -15.96 -20.50 -6.37
C THR A 301 -16.40 -19.89 -5.03
N ALA A 302 -15.44 -19.45 -4.21
CA ALA A 302 -15.73 -18.80 -2.93
C ALA A 302 -16.56 -17.51 -3.11
N ARG A 303 -16.23 -16.70 -4.12
CA ARG A 303 -17.01 -15.50 -4.47
C ARG A 303 -18.45 -15.87 -4.83
N GLN A 304 -18.65 -16.87 -5.69
CA GLN A 304 -19.99 -17.31 -6.08
C GLN A 304 -20.80 -17.82 -4.88
N THR A 305 -20.17 -18.59 -3.97
CA THR A 305 -20.81 -19.04 -2.73
C THR A 305 -21.23 -17.86 -1.85
N ALA A 306 -20.37 -16.86 -1.69
CA ALA A 306 -20.69 -15.65 -0.92
C ALA A 306 -21.84 -14.85 -1.53
N GLU A 307 -21.86 -14.69 -2.87
CA GLU A 307 -22.94 -14.01 -3.59
C GLU A 307 -24.28 -14.75 -3.46
N ASN A 308 -24.26 -16.08 -3.56
CA ASN A 308 -25.45 -16.90 -3.35
C ASN A 308 -25.97 -16.79 -1.91
N ASN A 309 -25.08 -16.85 -0.91
CA ASN A 309 -25.45 -16.70 0.49
C ASN A 309 -26.02 -15.30 0.78
N LEU A 310 -25.41 -14.25 0.23
CA LEU A 310 -25.92 -12.89 0.36
C LEU A 310 -27.31 -12.76 -0.26
N THR A 311 -27.51 -13.33 -1.45
CA THR A 311 -28.82 -13.33 -2.12
C THR A 311 -29.88 -14.06 -1.29
N ALA A 312 -29.54 -15.22 -0.71
CA ALA A 312 -30.43 -15.97 0.16
C ALA A 312 -30.83 -15.16 1.40
N VAL A 313 -29.86 -14.55 2.10
CA VAL A 313 -30.13 -13.69 3.26
C VAL A 313 -31.00 -12.49 2.89
N VAL A 314 -30.74 -11.84 1.74
CA VAL A 314 -31.56 -10.71 1.29
C VAL A 314 -32.99 -11.15 0.98
N ASN A 315 -33.17 -12.31 0.34
CA ASN A 315 -34.50 -12.88 0.09
C ASN A 315 -35.24 -13.20 1.39
N ASP A 316 -34.55 -13.77 2.38
CA ASP A 316 -35.11 -14.05 3.70
C ASP A 316 -35.55 -12.76 4.40
N LEU A 317 -34.73 -11.70 4.35
CA LEU A 317 -35.10 -10.38 4.87
C LEU A 317 -36.31 -9.80 4.13
N ASP A 318 -36.36 -9.92 2.81
CA ASP A 318 -37.46 -9.42 1.98
C ASP A 318 -38.77 -10.15 2.26
N SER A 319 -38.71 -11.40 2.70
CA SER A 319 -39.89 -12.18 3.10
C SER A 319 -40.54 -11.71 4.40
N LEU A 320 -39.82 -10.93 5.24
CA LEU A 320 -40.32 -10.52 6.56
C LEU A 320 -41.49 -9.54 6.49
N SER A 321 -41.47 -8.59 5.55
CA SER A 321 -42.61 -7.69 5.28
C SER A 321 -42.37 -6.83 4.03
N ASP A 322 -43.46 -6.29 3.46
CA ASP A 322 -43.42 -5.32 2.36
C ASP A 322 -42.57 -4.08 2.67
N SER A 323 -42.59 -3.62 3.92
CA SER A 323 -41.80 -2.47 4.36
C SER A 323 -40.30 -2.76 4.36
N VAL A 324 -39.90 -4.00 4.69
CA VAL A 324 -38.49 -4.42 4.61
C VAL A 324 -38.09 -4.64 3.16
N ARG A 325 -38.91 -5.34 2.37
CA ARG A 325 -38.66 -5.59 0.95
C ARG A 325 -38.46 -4.30 0.14
N ASN A 326 -39.29 -3.28 0.38
CA ASN A 326 -39.25 -2.01 -0.34
C ASN A 326 -38.17 -1.02 0.17
N ALA A 327 -37.37 -1.41 1.17
CA ALA A 327 -36.26 -0.58 1.64
C ALA A 327 -35.15 -0.49 0.58
N ALA A 328 -34.54 0.70 0.44
CA ALA A 328 -33.62 1.04 -0.65
C ALA A 328 -32.32 0.21 -0.68
N ASP A 329 -31.87 -0.30 0.46
CA ASP A 329 -30.65 -1.09 0.60
C ASP A 329 -30.69 -1.97 1.87
N ASN A 330 -29.72 -2.86 2.01
CA ASN A 330 -29.63 -3.81 3.13
C ASN A 330 -29.51 -3.13 4.51
N LYS A 331 -28.87 -1.96 4.58
CA LYS A 331 -28.74 -1.20 5.83
C LYS A 331 -30.10 -0.63 6.25
N THR A 332 -30.86 -0.14 5.28
CA THR A 332 -32.22 0.36 5.46
C THR A 332 -33.17 -0.78 5.83
N LYS A 333 -33.04 -1.97 5.23
CA LYS A 333 -33.78 -3.20 5.62
C LYS A 333 -33.62 -3.49 7.12
N VAL A 334 -32.38 -3.50 7.61
CA VAL A 334 -32.09 -3.73 9.04
C VAL A 334 -32.72 -2.66 9.93
N GLN A 335 -32.71 -1.39 9.52
CA GLN A 335 -33.30 -0.32 10.32
C GLN A 335 -34.84 -0.42 10.39
N VAL A 336 -35.50 -0.80 9.30
CA VAL A 336 -36.94 -1.07 9.28
C VAL A 336 -37.28 -2.21 10.26
N ILE A 337 -36.50 -3.30 10.24
CA ILE A 337 -36.69 -4.42 11.16
C ILE A 337 -36.54 -3.96 12.62
N ARG A 338 -35.48 -3.20 12.95
CA ARG A 338 -35.29 -2.67 14.31
C ARG A 338 -36.48 -1.82 14.77
N ASN A 339 -37.00 -0.96 13.89
CA ASN A 339 -38.14 -0.09 14.21
C ASN A 339 -39.42 -0.91 14.46
N ILE A 340 -39.61 -2.02 13.73
CA ILE A 340 -40.74 -2.94 13.95
C ILE A 340 -40.58 -3.65 15.31
N VAL A 341 -39.40 -4.21 15.59
CA VAL A 341 -39.11 -4.91 16.85
C VAL A 341 -39.28 -3.99 18.06
N ALA A 342 -38.82 -2.73 17.96
CA ALA A 342 -38.95 -1.76 19.05
C ALA A 342 -40.40 -1.38 19.40
N LYS A 343 -41.36 -1.66 18.50
CA LYS A 343 -42.79 -1.42 18.73
C LYS A 343 -43.50 -2.62 19.36
N ILE A 344 -42.83 -3.78 19.47
CA ILE A 344 -43.39 -4.95 20.14
C ILE A 344 -43.33 -4.69 21.65
N PRO A 345 -44.47 -4.63 22.37
CA PRO A 345 -44.47 -4.42 23.81
C PRO A 345 -43.72 -5.57 24.49
N GLY A 346 -42.74 -5.25 25.36
CA GLY A 346 -42.06 -6.27 26.13
C GLY A 346 -43.04 -6.98 27.06
N THR A 347 -43.24 -8.28 26.90
CA THR A 347 -43.81 -9.10 27.96
C THR A 347 -42.76 -9.20 29.05
N ALA A 348 -43.00 -8.58 30.19
CA ALA A 348 -42.19 -8.79 31.38
C ALA A 348 -42.17 -10.30 31.68
N THR A 349 -40.99 -10.91 31.61
CA THR A 349 -40.76 -12.19 32.31
C THR A 349 -41.06 -11.95 33.77
N ALA A 350 -41.86 -12.84 34.37
CA ALA A 350 -42.10 -12.87 35.81
C ALA A 350 -40.79 -13.20 36.55
N SER A 351 -39.91 -12.23 36.71
CA SER A 351 -38.79 -12.29 37.65
C SER A 351 -39.10 -11.38 38.82
N HIS A 352 -39.24 -11.99 39.99
CA HIS A 352 -39.14 -11.38 41.32
C HIS A 352 -39.91 -10.06 41.52
N GLN A 353 -41.10 -10.19 42.10
CA GLN A 353 -41.67 -9.13 42.95
C GLN A 353 -40.72 -8.91 44.13
N GLU A 354 -39.84 -7.92 44.03
CA GLU A 354 -39.45 -7.14 45.21
C GLU A 354 -40.27 -5.86 45.19
N SER A 355 -41.21 -5.81 46.14
CA SER A 355 -42.03 -4.65 46.44
C SER A 355 -41.15 -3.54 47.01
N ASN A 356 -41.01 -2.44 46.26
CA ASN A 356 -40.78 -1.13 46.89
C ASN A 356 -42.06 -0.75 47.64
N GLU A 357 -42.18 -1.25 48.87
CA GLU A 357 -43.10 -0.73 49.87
C GLU A 357 -42.59 0.64 50.32
N ASP A 358 -43.10 1.70 49.70
CA ASP A 358 -43.14 3.02 50.31
C ASP A 358 -44.26 3.80 49.63
N SER A 359 -45.51 3.57 50.09
CA SER A 359 -46.67 4.50 50.02
C SER A 359 -48.06 3.85 50.09
N LYS A 360 -48.29 2.74 50.81
CA LYS A 360 -49.67 2.19 50.96
C LYS A 360 -50.01 1.50 52.29
N PHE A 361 -49.71 2.13 53.45
CA PHE A 361 -50.32 1.72 54.72
C PHE A 361 -50.66 2.92 55.62
N ALA A 362 -51.55 3.81 55.16
CA ALA A 362 -52.12 4.86 56.00
C ALA A 362 -53.37 4.41 56.80
N ASP A 363 -53.87 3.18 56.59
CA ASP A 363 -55.16 2.73 57.14
C ASP A 363 -55.08 1.39 57.91
N ILE A 364 -54.05 1.17 58.73
CA ILE A 364 -54.04 0.02 59.66
C ILE A 364 -54.60 0.47 61.01
N ALA A 365 -55.82 0.01 61.33
CA ALA A 365 -56.40 0.11 62.66
C ALA A 365 -55.66 -0.83 63.62
N THR A 366 -55.24 -0.31 64.77
CA THR A 366 -54.67 -1.09 65.88
C THR A 366 -55.69 -2.05 66.48
N ASP A 367 -55.33 -3.34 66.54
CA ASP A 367 -56.12 -4.41 67.19
C ASP A 367 -56.11 -4.22 68.73
N PRO A 368 -57.26 -4.02 69.38
CA PRO A 368 -57.34 -3.76 70.81
C PRO A 368 -57.15 -5.01 71.71
N ILE A 369 -56.93 -6.21 71.16
CA ILE A 369 -56.92 -7.44 71.97
C ILE A 369 -55.51 -8.04 72.17
N ASN A 370 -54.52 -7.75 71.32
CA ASN A 370 -53.17 -8.33 71.41
C ASN A 370 -52.06 -7.28 71.31
N SER A 371 -51.98 -6.36 72.27
CA SER A 371 -50.81 -5.49 72.44
C SER A 371 -50.00 -5.97 73.64
N TYR A 372 -48.99 -6.82 73.40
CA TYR A 372 -48.11 -7.38 74.45
C TYR A 372 -46.76 -6.66 74.59
N GLU A 373 -46.59 -5.47 74.01
CA GLU A 373 -45.31 -4.74 74.11
C GLU A 373 -45.49 -3.26 74.46
N ASN A 374 -46.15 -3.00 75.61
CA ASN A 374 -45.87 -1.82 76.41
C ASN A 374 -45.47 -2.28 77.83
N GLU A 375 -44.23 -2.75 77.97
CA GLU A 375 -43.42 -2.66 79.20
C GLU A 375 -41.97 -2.34 78.84
#